data_AF-T0Y943-F1
#
_entry.id   AF-T0Y943-F1
#
_cell.length_a   1.000
_cell.length_b   1.000
_cell.length_c   1.000
_cell.angle_alpha   90.00
_cell.angle_beta   90.00
_cell.angle_gamma   90.00
#
_symmetry.space_group_name_H-M   'P 1'
#
loop_
_entity.id
_entity.type
_entity.pdbx_description
1 polymer ?
#
loop_
_entity_poly.entity_id
_entity_poly.type
_entity_poly.pdbx_seq_one_letter_code
_entity_poly.pdbx_strand_id
1 'polypeptide(L)'
;GFSRCDPEQLYAPVIINPNFHFESRNVESLRRMPPSFLNWLIRQLRVRRRYASVFGRGSIEFIDTPNPKVLIYRRSFEDTEILCLFNLSRSPAAIELDLGRFRGCTPVEMVSETPFPPIGELPYFLTLAERGFYWFRLDPPGPPRTDDGRR
;
A
#
# COMPACT_ATOMS: atom_id res chain seq x y z
N GLY A 1 19.23 11.04 -23.61
CA GLY A 1 19.17 10.84 -22.13
C GLY A 1 20.00 9.66 -21.66
N PHE A 2 19.96 8.53 -22.38
CA PHE A 2 20.77 7.34 -22.06
C PHE A 2 22.24 7.47 -22.48
N SER A 3 22.49 7.94 -23.71
CA SER A 3 23.82 8.24 -24.26
C SER A 3 23.81 9.58 -24.99
N ARG A 4 25.00 10.07 -25.35
CA ARG A 4 25.22 11.24 -26.22
C ARG A 4 25.63 10.85 -27.65
N CYS A 5 25.84 9.57 -27.94
CA CYS A 5 26.20 9.09 -29.27
C CYS A 5 25.01 9.13 -30.23
N ASP A 6 25.29 8.96 -31.52
CA ASP A 6 24.24 8.84 -32.54
C ASP A 6 23.33 7.63 -32.23
N PRO A 7 22.01 7.73 -32.44
CA PRO A 7 21.07 6.65 -32.13
C PRO A 7 21.39 5.32 -32.80
N GLU A 8 21.97 5.36 -34.01
CA GLU A 8 22.38 4.18 -34.79
C GLU A 8 23.58 3.44 -34.18
N GLN A 9 24.35 4.12 -33.32
CA GLN A 9 25.49 3.55 -32.61
C GLN A 9 25.12 2.95 -31.25
N LEU A 10 23.85 3.06 -30.83
CA LEU A 10 23.40 2.46 -29.59
C LEU A 10 23.41 0.94 -29.72
N TYR A 11 23.82 0.25 -28.64
CA TYR A 11 23.81 -1.21 -28.59
C TYR A 11 22.42 -1.82 -28.88
N ALA A 12 21.36 -1.08 -28.52
CA ALA A 12 19.98 -1.40 -28.79
C ALA A 12 19.17 -0.11 -29.01
N PRO A 13 18.14 -0.15 -29.88
CA PRO A 13 17.31 1.02 -30.12
C PRO A 13 16.48 1.40 -28.89
N VAL A 14 16.22 2.70 -28.74
CA VAL A 14 15.28 3.20 -27.73
C VAL A 14 13.84 2.92 -28.15
N ILE A 15 12.93 2.87 -27.17
CA ILE A 15 11.51 2.63 -27.43
C ILE A 15 10.89 3.89 -28.03
N ILE A 16 10.44 3.79 -29.29
CA ILE A 16 9.84 4.87 -30.07
C ILE A 16 8.38 4.63 -30.44
N ASN A 17 7.74 3.58 -29.92
CA ASN A 17 6.32 3.39 -30.19
C ASN A 17 5.49 4.50 -29.49
N PRO A 18 4.33 4.91 -30.04
CA PRO A 18 3.56 6.01 -29.48
C PRO A 18 3.13 5.80 -28.02
N ASN A 19 2.86 4.55 -27.63
CA ASN A 19 2.35 4.21 -26.29
C ASN A 19 3.41 4.31 -25.19
N PHE A 20 4.70 4.14 -25.53
CA PHE A 20 5.81 4.08 -24.57
C PHE A 20 7.00 4.96 -25.00
N HIS A 21 6.77 5.97 -25.84
CA HIS A 21 7.80 6.86 -26.35
C HIS A 21 8.57 7.50 -25.20
N PHE A 22 9.91 7.51 -25.28
CA PHE A 22 10.76 8.01 -24.19
C PHE A 22 10.53 9.51 -23.87
N GLU A 23 10.07 10.32 -24.83
CA GLU A 23 9.76 11.73 -24.57
C GLU A 23 8.59 11.91 -23.60
N SER A 24 7.58 11.05 -23.67
CA SER A 24 6.44 11.07 -22.75
C SER A 24 6.68 10.24 -21.49
N ARG A 25 7.44 9.13 -21.61
CA ARG A 25 7.78 8.22 -20.49
C ARG A 25 9.28 8.18 -20.23
N ASN A 26 9.76 9.14 -19.45
CA ASN A 26 11.13 9.14 -18.92
C ASN A 26 11.17 9.53 -17.46
N VAL A 27 12.33 9.31 -16.83
CA VAL A 27 12.56 9.59 -15.41
C VAL A 27 12.37 11.06 -15.08
N GLU A 28 12.81 11.98 -15.93
CA GLU A 28 12.72 13.42 -15.68
C GLU A 28 11.26 13.88 -15.65
N SER A 29 10.48 13.53 -16.68
CA SER A 29 9.05 13.84 -16.77
C SER A 29 8.26 13.20 -15.61
N LEU A 30 8.49 11.91 -15.32
CA LEU A 30 7.79 11.23 -14.24
C LEU A 30 8.15 11.78 -12.86
N ARG A 31 9.39 12.23 -12.62
CA ARG A 31 9.76 12.86 -11.35
C ARG A 31 9.01 14.18 -11.12
N ARG A 32 8.82 14.98 -12.17
CA ARG A 32 8.13 16.28 -12.08
C ARG A 32 6.63 16.15 -11.82
N MET A 33 6.00 15.07 -12.26
CA MET A 33 4.56 14.83 -12.09
C MET A 33 4.26 14.17 -10.74
N PRO A 34 3.58 14.83 -9.78
CA PRO A 34 3.30 14.23 -8.47
C PRO A 34 2.52 12.90 -8.50
N PRO A 35 1.46 12.71 -9.32
CA PRO A 35 0.73 11.45 -9.37
C PRO A 35 1.37 10.40 -10.28
N SER A 36 2.65 10.56 -10.68
CA SER A 36 3.31 9.61 -11.56
C SER A 36 3.54 8.27 -10.89
N PHE A 37 3.60 7.21 -11.71
CA PHE A 37 3.96 5.88 -11.23
C PHE A 37 5.30 5.85 -10.49
N LEU A 38 6.30 6.61 -10.95
CA LEU A 38 7.61 6.67 -10.30
C LEU A 38 7.52 7.26 -8.89
N ASN A 39 6.80 8.38 -8.73
CA ASN A 39 6.63 9.01 -7.43
C ASN A 39 5.77 8.15 -6.49
N TRP A 40 4.72 7.51 -7.03
CA TRP A 40 3.94 6.51 -6.31
C TRP A 40 4.83 5.35 -5.81
N LEU A 41 5.66 4.76 -6.68
CA LEU A 41 6.57 3.67 -6.33
C LEU A 41 7.58 4.08 -5.26
N ILE A 42 8.18 5.27 -5.39
CA ILE A 42 9.09 5.82 -4.38
C ILE A 42 8.38 5.95 -3.02
N ARG A 43 7.12 6.42 -3.00
CA ARG A 43 6.33 6.51 -1.76
C ARG A 43 6.10 5.14 -1.14
N GLN A 44 5.72 4.12 -1.93
CA GLN A 44 5.56 2.75 -1.43
C GLN A 44 6.87 2.16 -0.87
N LEU A 45 8.00 2.38 -1.56
CA LEU A 45 9.31 1.94 -1.10
C LEU A 45 9.74 2.62 0.21
N ARG A 46 9.39 3.88 0.42
CA ARG A 46 9.65 4.58 1.68
C ARG A 46 8.88 3.95 2.83
N VAL A 47 7.59 3.64 2.64
CA VAL A 47 6.78 2.92 3.63
C VAL A 47 7.41 1.56 3.93
N ARG A 48 7.73 0.76 2.89
CA ARG A 48 8.38 -0.54 3.07
C ARG A 48 9.71 -0.44 3.82
N ARG A 49 10.52 0.61 3.58
CA ARG A 49 11.78 0.84 4.30
C ARG A 49 11.55 1.22 5.77
N ARG A 50 10.54 2.05 6.06
CA ARG A 50 10.17 2.43 7.43
C ARG A 50 9.80 1.20 8.27
N TYR A 51 9.13 0.24 7.66
CA TYR A 51 8.71 -1.01 8.30
C TYR A 51 9.51 -2.22 7.79
N ALA A 52 10.81 -2.02 7.51
CA ALA A 52 11.65 -3.05 6.90
C ALA A 52 11.84 -4.30 7.77
N SER A 53 11.79 -4.16 9.09
CA SER A 53 11.82 -5.29 10.03
C SER A 53 10.64 -6.23 9.80
N VAL A 54 9.42 -5.68 9.79
CA VAL A 54 8.19 -6.46 9.59
C VAL A 54 8.09 -7.00 8.15
N PHE A 55 8.29 -6.16 7.14
CA PHE A 55 8.19 -6.62 5.74
C PHE A 55 9.33 -7.53 5.30
N GLY A 56 10.53 -7.38 5.87
CA GLY A 56 11.72 -8.13 5.50
C GLY A 56 11.94 -9.40 6.32
N ARG A 57 11.61 -9.37 7.62
CA ARG A 57 11.92 -10.46 8.58
C ARG A 57 10.69 -10.98 9.31
N GLY A 58 9.57 -10.24 9.30
CA GLY A 58 8.35 -10.65 9.97
C GLY A 58 7.72 -11.89 9.35
N SER A 59 7.05 -12.67 10.20
CA SER A 59 6.27 -13.83 9.81
C SER A 59 5.13 -13.42 8.86
N ILE A 60 4.58 -14.39 8.13
CA ILE A 60 3.42 -14.19 7.26
C ILE A 60 2.35 -15.21 7.64
N GLU A 61 1.12 -14.73 7.79
CA GLU A 61 -0.05 -15.57 8.07
C GLU A 61 -1.17 -15.13 7.12
N PHE A 62 -1.67 -16.06 6.32
CA PHE A 62 -2.79 -15.79 5.42
C PHE A 62 -4.10 -15.87 6.20
N ILE A 63 -5.01 -14.94 5.90
CA ILE A 63 -6.33 -14.88 6.53
C ILE A 63 -7.35 -15.27 5.47
N ASP A 64 -8.12 -16.32 5.75
CA ASP A 64 -9.17 -16.78 4.87
C ASP A 64 -10.30 -15.75 4.78
N THR A 65 -10.86 -15.63 3.58
CA THR A 65 -11.97 -14.73 3.28
C THR A 65 -12.98 -15.44 2.41
N PRO A 66 -14.30 -15.26 2.65
CA PRO A 66 -15.32 -15.80 1.78
C PRO A 66 -15.31 -15.16 0.38
N ASN A 67 -14.64 -14.01 0.22
CA ASN A 67 -14.47 -13.36 -1.08
C ASN A 67 -13.12 -13.73 -1.71
N PRO A 68 -13.08 -14.68 -2.68
CA PRO A 68 -11.82 -15.18 -3.25
C PRO A 68 -11.10 -14.16 -4.15
N LYS A 69 -11.74 -13.00 -4.43
CA LYS A 69 -11.11 -11.90 -5.17
C LYS A 69 -10.16 -11.08 -4.31
N VAL A 70 -10.24 -11.22 -2.99
CA VAL A 70 -9.44 -10.44 -2.05
C VAL A 70 -8.42 -11.35 -1.39
N LEU A 71 -7.15 -10.94 -1.44
CA LEU A 71 -6.06 -11.58 -0.73
C LEU A 71 -5.78 -10.82 0.56
N ILE A 72 -5.75 -11.53 1.68
CA ILE A 72 -5.54 -10.94 3.00
C ILE A 72 -4.45 -11.73 3.70
N TYR A 73 -3.45 -11.03 4.23
CA TYR A 73 -2.43 -11.64 5.05
C TYR A 73 -1.92 -10.64 6.09
N ARG A 74 -1.44 -11.19 7.20
CA ARG A 74 -0.81 -10.47 8.28
C ARG A 74 0.70 -10.63 8.21
N ARG A 75 1.42 -9.58 8.56
CA ARG A 75 2.86 -9.60 8.83
C ARG A 75 3.11 -9.18 10.26
N SER A 76 3.92 -9.94 10.99
CA SER A 76 4.20 -9.71 12.41
C SER A 76 5.69 -9.82 12.70
N PHE A 77 6.22 -8.86 13.44
CA PHE A 77 7.59 -8.88 13.94
C PHE A 77 7.67 -8.04 15.21
N GLU A 78 8.14 -8.64 16.30
CA GLU A 78 8.15 -8.01 17.63
C GLU A 78 6.74 -7.48 17.98
N ASP A 79 6.63 -6.21 18.38
CA ASP A 79 5.35 -5.59 18.76
C ASP A 79 4.61 -4.94 17.59
N THR A 80 5.08 -5.14 16.34
CA THR A 80 4.48 -4.51 15.17
C THR A 80 3.66 -5.50 14.35
N GLU A 81 2.39 -5.16 14.17
CA GLU A 81 1.41 -5.91 13.41
C GLU A 81 0.97 -5.12 12.17
N ILE A 82 1.08 -5.74 11.00
CA ILE A 82 0.64 -5.18 9.73
C ILE A 82 -0.38 -6.10 9.09
N LEU A 83 -1.56 -5.56 8.77
CA LEU A 83 -2.59 -6.22 7.98
C LEU A 83 -2.52 -5.72 6.54
N CYS A 84 -2.34 -6.65 5.61
CA CYS A 84 -2.27 -6.37 4.19
C CYS A 84 -3.51 -6.92 3.48
N LEU A 85 -4.19 -6.08 2.70
CA LEU A 85 -5.38 -6.43 1.95
C LEU A 85 -5.21 -6.03 0.49
N PHE A 86 -5.52 -6.92 -0.44
CA PHE A 86 -5.41 -6.67 -1.88
C PHE A 86 -6.65 -7.16 -2.62
N ASN A 87 -7.29 -6.26 -3.35
CA ASN A 87 -8.29 -6.65 -4.34
C ASN A 87 -7.60 -7.05 -5.65
N LEU A 88 -7.65 -8.34 -5.99
CA LEU A 88 -7.04 -8.88 -7.20
C LEU A 88 -7.95 -8.70 -8.44
N SER A 89 -9.19 -8.26 -8.23
CA SER A 89 -10.19 -8.07 -9.27
C SER A 89 -10.10 -6.70 -9.97
N ARG A 90 -10.77 -6.59 -11.12
CA ARG A 90 -11.02 -5.35 -11.88
C ARG A 90 -12.39 -4.75 -11.54
N SER A 91 -12.91 -5.08 -10.36
CA SER A 91 -14.18 -4.56 -9.85
C SER A 91 -14.03 -4.28 -8.37
N PRO A 92 -14.78 -3.32 -7.80
CA PRO A 92 -14.79 -3.11 -6.36
C PRO A 92 -15.15 -4.38 -5.60
N ALA A 93 -14.60 -4.53 -4.40
CA ALA A 93 -14.86 -5.64 -3.51
C ALA A 93 -15.21 -5.12 -2.11
N ALA A 94 -16.13 -5.81 -1.44
CA ALA A 94 -16.41 -5.64 -0.03
C ALA A 94 -16.04 -6.91 0.72
N ILE A 95 -15.59 -6.75 1.96
CA ILE A 95 -15.21 -7.83 2.86
C ILE A 95 -15.65 -7.52 4.29
N GLU A 96 -15.87 -8.57 5.06
CA GLU A 96 -16.00 -8.53 6.51
C GLU A 96 -14.88 -9.38 7.10
N LEU A 97 -14.15 -8.83 8.07
CA LEU A 97 -13.01 -9.48 8.69
C LEU A 97 -13.24 -9.72 10.18
N ASP A 98 -13.05 -10.96 10.62
CA ASP A 98 -12.90 -11.22 12.05
C ASP A 98 -11.50 -10.78 12.51
N LEU A 99 -11.48 -9.68 13.27
CA LEU A 99 -10.27 -9.12 13.86
C LEU A 99 -10.34 -9.14 15.40
N GLY A 100 -11.09 -10.07 16.00
CA GLY A 100 -11.32 -10.10 17.44
C GLY A 100 -10.04 -10.08 18.29
N ARG A 101 -8.95 -10.68 17.81
CA ARG A 101 -7.61 -10.64 18.44
C ARG A 101 -7.05 -9.22 18.60
N PHE A 102 -7.48 -8.28 17.76
CA PHE A 102 -7.02 -6.90 17.71
C PHE A 102 -8.07 -5.91 18.20
N ARG A 103 -9.08 -6.37 18.96
CA ARG A 103 -10.10 -5.50 19.55
C ARG A 103 -9.46 -4.31 20.28
N GLY A 104 -9.98 -3.12 20.03
CA GLY A 104 -9.48 -1.85 20.58
C GLY A 104 -8.28 -1.27 19.82
N CYS A 105 -7.61 -2.05 18.96
CA CYS A 105 -6.56 -1.50 18.10
C CYS A 105 -7.17 -0.59 17.02
N THR A 106 -6.38 0.40 16.59
CA THR A 106 -6.73 1.31 15.50
C THR A 106 -5.94 0.94 14.25
N PRO A 107 -6.59 0.52 13.15
CA PRO A 107 -5.91 0.34 11.88
C PRO A 107 -5.49 1.71 11.33
N VAL A 108 -4.20 1.88 11.00
CA VAL A 108 -3.67 3.11 10.41
C VAL A 108 -3.13 2.82 9.02
N GLU A 109 -3.69 3.46 8.00
CA GLU A 109 -3.25 3.29 6.62
C GLU A 109 -1.84 3.85 6.46
N MET A 110 -0.89 3.01 6.06
CA MET A 110 0.55 3.30 6.23
C MET A 110 1.12 4.29 5.21
N VAL A 111 0.43 4.58 4.10
CA VAL A 111 0.92 5.50 3.07
C VAL A 111 0.55 6.95 3.40
N SER A 112 -0.65 7.17 3.94
CA SER A 112 -1.23 8.45 4.31
C SER A 112 -1.20 8.72 5.82
N GLU A 113 -0.89 7.71 6.63
CA GLU A 113 -0.98 7.73 8.10
C GLU A 113 -2.39 8.08 8.60
N THR A 114 -3.42 7.67 7.84
CA THR A 114 -4.82 7.97 8.15
C THR A 114 -5.38 6.88 9.07
N PRO A 115 -5.87 7.22 10.27
CA PRO A 115 -6.51 6.25 11.15
C PRO A 115 -7.90 5.90 10.62
N PHE A 116 -8.20 4.60 10.64
CA PHE A 116 -9.54 4.06 10.39
C PHE A 116 -10.27 3.87 11.74
N PRO A 117 -11.58 3.61 11.74
CA PRO A 117 -12.32 3.33 12.97
C PRO A 117 -11.66 2.20 13.78
N PRO A 118 -11.60 2.30 15.12
CA PRO A 118 -11.06 1.24 15.97
C PRO A 118 -11.80 -0.08 15.77
N ILE A 119 -11.08 -1.19 15.94
CA ILE A 119 -11.65 -2.54 15.83
C ILE A 119 -12.55 -2.81 17.04
N GLY A 120 -13.83 -3.05 16.76
CA GLY A 120 -14.85 -3.39 17.77
C GLY A 120 -15.08 -4.90 17.91
N GLU A 121 -16.28 -5.25 18.34
CA GLU A 121 -16.75 -6.65 18.48
C GLU A 121 -17.28 -7.26 17.19
N LEU A 122 -17.78 -6.41 16.30
CA LEU A 122 -18.39 -6.85 15.06
C LEU A 122 -17.32 -7.09 14.00
N PRO A 123 -17.59 -7.95 13.00
CA PRO A 123 -16.73 -8.08 11.84
C PRO A 123 -16.38 -6.72 11.24
N TYR A 124 -15.10 -6.52 10.95
CA TYR A 124 -14.58 -5.27 10.47
C TYR A 124 -14.85 -5.14 8.96
N PHE A 125 -15.84 -4.33 8.61
CA PHE A 125 -16.26 -4.13 7.23
C PHE A 125 -15.35 -3.16 6.48
N LEU A 126 -14.90 -3.56 5.29
CA LEU A 126 -14.06 -2.74 4.42
C LEU A 126 -14.49 -2.86 2.95
N THR A 127 -14.30 -1.77 2.21
CA THR A 127 -14.41 -1.75 0.75
C THR A 127 -13.06 -1.43 0.11
N LEU A 128 -12.78 -2.11 -0.99
CA LEU A 128 -11.58 -1.91 -1.80
C LEU A 128 -11.98 -1.57 -3.23
N ALA A 129 -11.37 -0.53 -3.78
CA ALA A 129 -11.49 -0.19 -5.19
C ALA A 129 -10.91 -1.31 -6.08
N GLU A 130 -11.17 -1.25 -7.39
CA GLU A 130 -10.53 -2.15 -8.35
C GLU A 130 -9.01 -2.09 -8.25
N ARG A 131 -8.34 -3.25 -8.21
CA ARG A 131 -6.87 -3.33 -8.00
C ARG A 131 -6.35 -2.55 -6.77
N GLY A 132 -7.25 -2.17 -5.85
CA GLY A 132 -6.93 -1.41 -4.66
C GLY A 132 -6.32 -2.31 -3.60
N PHE A 133 -5.57 -1.70 -2.69
CA PHE A 133 -4.96 -2.39 -1.57
C PHE A 133 -4.86 -1.46 -0.36
N TYR A 134 -4.74 -2.06 0.81
CA TYR A 134 -4.39 -1.36 2.04
C TYR A 134 -3.23 -2.08 2.73
N TRP A 135 -2.32 -1.28 3.29
CA TRP A 135 -1.46 -1.71 4.36
C TRP A 135 -1.87 -0.96 5.61
N PHE A 136 -2.38 -1.70 6.59
CA PHE A 136 -2.71 -1.16 7.90
C PHE A 136 -1.65 -1.59 8.90
N ARG A 137 -1.09 -0.63 9.63
CA ARG A 137 -0.46 -0.92 10.92
C ARG A 137 -1.56 -0.97 11.97
N LEU A 138 -1.53 -1.96 12.84
CA LEU A 138 -2.50 -2.07 13.92
C LEU A 138 -1.91 -1.43 15.18
N ASP A 139 -2.38 -0.23 15.49
CA ASP A 139 -1.90 0.51 16.65
C ASP A 139 -2.65 0.01 17.88
N PRO A 140 -1.96 -0.43 18.94
CA PRO A 140 -2.63 -0.84 20.16
C PRO A 140 -3.46 0.32 20.71
N PRO A 141 -4.53 0.03 21.48
CA PRO A 141 -5.33 1.07 22.10
C PRO A 141 -4.43 2.02 22.89
N GLY A 142 -4.33 3.27 22.42
CA GLY A 142 -3.70 4.33 23.19
C GLY A 142 -4.57 4.70 24.39
N PRO A 143 -4.05 5.49 25.36
CA PRO A 143 -4.93 6.17 26.30
C PRO A 143 -5.97 6.97 25.51
N PRO A 144 -7.22 7.08 25.99
CA PRO A 144 -8.28 7.81 25.29
C PRO A 144 -7.74 9.18 24.91
N ARG A 145 -7.78 9.51 23.61
CA ARG A 145 -7.47 10.88 23.17
C ARG A 145 -8.51 11.75 23.83
N THR A 146 -8.12 12.49 24.86
CA THR A 146 -8.88 13.64 25.32
C THR A 146 -9.05 14.52 24.10
N ASP A 147 -10.28 14.63 23.65
CA ASP A 147 -10.71 15.58 22.64
C ASP A 147 -10.46 16.97 23.21
N ASP A 148 -9.25 17.49 22.99
CA ASP A 148 -8.94 18.87 23.33
C ASP A 148 -9.63 19.74 22.28
N GLY A 149 -10.89 20.04 22.58
CA GLY A 149 -11.86 20.69 21.73
C GLY A 149 -11.34 21.99 21.12
N ARG A 150 -10.67 21.88 19.98
CA ARG A 150 -10.44 23.00 19.07
C ARG A 150 -11.41 22.91 17.90
N ARG A 151 -12.52 23.62 18.13
CA ARG A 151 -13.31 24.28 17.09
C ARG A 151 -12.45 25.21 16.24
#